data_AF-A0A1L5KSW9-F1
#
_entry.id   AF-A0A1L5KSW9-F1
#
_cell.length_a   1.000
_cell.length_b   1.000
_cell.length_c   1.000
_cell.angle_alpha   90.00
_cell.angle_beta   90.00
_cell.angle_gamma   90.00
#
_symmetry.space_group_name_H-M   'P 1'
#
loop_
_entity.id
_entity.type
_entity.pdbx_description
1 polymer ?
#
loop_
_entity_poly.entity_id
_entity_poly.type
_entity_poly.pdbx_seq_one_letter_code
_entity_poly.pdbx_strand_id
1 'polypeptide(L)'
;DELPKTNARLEALKEKAFTGGAEKYLWIPPSLPYYEMQGAYKNSKGFSKILVFSAWEMVPRMIGALVSYEAERLTVGKLVHQIKNQDKKNTGYFADGSRRYPVARLRFNVSNGEVRGMSLFALLYPSKTLSDMYLPIESLNNHESLEVIEKSVRLKLKEKLAIIEEKYGDSGNNKEDARWYYLAPMLMDGVIYAKHWIEDIVWEMNTDEEDTTSEVRSSSKDKRNKGFIAHIDKLRSYLDAPEEIHLGRKPEDLLETLVNMVLGSPAICIYRSNGRSTARATSLAKVFVNNFNLPESTAIIDLAYGRCRDDNSHWQNVLKYCKDGCFQAMIDEYIHMLKETAGFQSDGNQYQIVHDMMMDSLKIHTATYIADTYPDFKKRINGADRKSDGCRIRSSYAVGFTKDAGDNSKVVMRKENIRNAFNSPMRPFVLATTSIGQEGLDFHNYCRVIMHWNLPSNPIDVGRILRTF
;
A
#
# COMPACT_ATOMS: atom_id res chain seq x y z
N ASP A 1 -14.96 -20.12 3.92
CA ASP A 1 -14.44 -21.51 3.94
C ASP A 1 -13.61 -21.79 2.70
N GLU A 2 -12.83 -22.87 2.72
CA GLU A 2 -12.07 -23.28 1.53
C GLU A 2 -13.03 -23.81 0.47
N LEU A 3 -12.86 -23.36 -0.78
CA LEU A 3 -13.65 -23.87 -1.90
C LEU A 3 -13.14 -25.26 -2.31
N PRO A 4 -14.03 -26.20 -2.71
CA PRO A 4 -13.62 -27.51 -3.19
C PRO A 4 -12.65 -27.44 -4.38
N LYS A 5 -11.63 -28.29 -4.37
CA LYS A 5 -10.61 -28.38 -5.41
C LYS A 5 -11.11 -29.19 -6.61
N THR A 6 -11.89 -28.55 -7.47
CA THR A 6 -12.53 -29.20 -8.64
C THR A 6 -11.86 -28.90 -9.97
N ASN A 7 -10.88 -27.98 -10.01
CA ASN A 7 -10.21 -27.57 -11.24
C ASN A 7 -8.69 -27.59 -11.08
N ALA A 8 -8.03 -28.58 -11.68
CA ALA A 8 -6.58 -28.76 -11.58
C ALA A 8 -5.76 -27.56 -12.12
N ARG A 9 -6.25 -26.86 -13.16
CA ARG A 9 -5.58 -25.66 -13.70
C ARG A 9 -5.65 -24.50 -12.72
N LEU A 10 -6.79 -24.34 -12.04
CA LEU A 10 -6.94 -23.33 -11.00
C LEU A 10 -6.01 -23.63 -9.82
N GLU A 11 -5.90 -24.88 -9.42
CA GLU A 11 -5.02 -25.29 -8.32
C GLU A 11 -3.54 -25.07 -8.66
N ALA A 12 -3.10 -25.41 -9.87
CA ALA A 12 -1.74 -25.12 -10.35
C ALA A 12 -1.45 -23.61 -10.39
N LEU A 13 -2.42 -22.79 -10.81
CA LEU A 13 -2.30 -21.34 -10.77
C LEU A 13 -2.17 -20.83 -9.33
N LYS A 14 -3.01 -21.32 -8.40
CA LYS A 14 -2.96 -20.94 -6.98
C LYS A 14 -1.61 -21.30 -6.34
N GLU A 15 -1.08 -22.49 -6.63
CA GLU A 15 0.22 -22.93 -6.12
C GLU A 15 1.31 -21.92 -6.51
N LYS A 16 1.36 -21.50 -7.77
CA LYS A 16 2.30 -20.46 -8.22
C LYS A 16 1.98 -19.10 -7.63
N ALA A 17 0.71 -18.69 -7.63
CA ALA A 17 0.27 -17.40 -7.16
C ALA A 17 0.54 -17.17 -5.67
N PHE A 18 0.53 -18.21 -4.83
CA PHE A 18 0.75 -18.12 -3.38
C PHE A 18 2.11 -18.67 -2.93
N THR A 19 3.05 -18.86 -3.86
CA THR A 19 4.41 -19.34 -3.56
C THR A 19 5.07 -18.49 -2.48
N GLY A 20 5.68 -19.13 -1.48
CA GLY A 20 6.38 -18.43 -0.40
C GLY A 20 5.49 -17.66 0.58
N GLY A 21 4.16 -17.80 0.51
CA GLY A 21 3.22 -17.03 1.34
C GLY A 21 2.81 -15.69 0.71
N ALA A 22 2.82 -15.60 -0.62
CA ALA A 22 2.58 -14.36 -1.35
C ALA A 22 1.18 -13.75 -1.18
N GLU A 23 0.22 -14.46 -0.58
CA GLU A 23 -1.04 -13.86 -0.13
C GLU A 23 -0.81 -12.70 0.86
N LYS A 24 0.36 -12.69 1.53
CA LYS A 24 0.81 -11.65 2.46
C LYS A 24 1.66 -10.56 1.83
N TYR A 25 1.94 -10.61 0.53
CA TYR A 25 2.72 -9.55 -0.11
C TYR A 25 1.80 -8.40 -0.51
N LEU A 26 2.24 -7.18 -0.22
CA LEU A 26 1.57 -5.94 -0.65
C LEU A 26 2.25 -5.36 -1.90
N TRP A 27 3.52 -5.72 -2.12
CA TRP A 27 4.27 -5.41 -3.33
C TRP A 27 5.09 -6.60 -3.78
N ILE A 28 5.56 -6.55 -5.03
CA ILE A 28 6.55 -7.46 -5.59
C ILE A 28 7.88 -7.21 -4.89
N PRO A 29 8.55 -8.26 -4.35
CA PRO A 29 9.86 -8.11 -3.74
C PRO A 29 10.85 -7.47 -4.72
N PRO A 30 11.66 -6.48 -4.31
CA PRO A 30 12.61 -5.83 -5.19
C PRO A 30 13.63 -6.85 -5.74
N SER A 31 14.09 -6.63 -6.97
CA SER A 31 15.07 -7.49 -7.63
C SER A 31 16.44 -7.42 -6.94
N LEU A 32 16.77 -6.25 -6.37
CA LEU A 32 17.98 -6.02 -5.58
C LEU A 32 17.64 -5.39 -4.22
N PRO A 33 17.26 -6.19 -3.21
CA PRO A 33 16.99 -5.67 -1.86
C PRO A 33 18.29 -5.13 -1.23
N TYR A 34 18.20 -4.04 -0.47
CA TYR A 34 19.36 -3.42 0.18
C TYR A 34 19.86 -4.16 1.43
N TYR A 35 19.07 -5.10 1.93
CA TYR A 35 19.44 -6.01 3.01
C TYR A 35 18.57 -7.27 2.90
N GLU A 36 18.91 -8.33 3.65
CA GLU A 36 18.08 -9.55 3.68
C GLU A 36 16.68 -9.24 4.19
N MET A 37 15.67 -9.49 3.36
CA MET A 37 14.26 -9.29 3.70
C MET A 37 13.82 -10.23 4.82
N GLN A 38 12.95 -9.74 5.69
CA GLN A 38 12.45 -10.46 6.87
C GLN A 38 10.92 -10.50 6.88
N GLY A 39 10.33 -10.88 8.02
CA GLY A 39 8.87 -10.83 8.22
C GLY A 39 8.09 -11.61 7.17
N ALA A 40 7.10 -10.95 6.57
CA ALA A 40 6.31 -11.55 5.49
C ALA A 40 7.17 -11.94 4.29
N TYR A 41 8.23 -11.19 3.98
CA TYR A 41 9.02 -11.30 2.75
C TYR A 41 10.23 -12.26 2.84
N LYS A 42 10.46 -12.93 3.99
CA LYS A 42 11.63 -13.80 4.21
C LYS A 42 11.83 -14.86 3.13
N ASN A 43 10.76 -15.45 2.61
CA ASN A 43 10.80 -16.53 1.61
C ASN A 43 10.30 -16.05 0.23
N SER A 44 10.52 -14.78 -0.10
CA SER A 44 9.93 -14.14 -1.28
C SER A 44 10.79 -14.19 -2.55
N LYS A 45 12.02 -14.72 -2.45
CA LYS A 45 12.95 -14.81 -3.58
C LYS A 45 12.31 -15.52 -4.77
N GLY A 46 12.36 -14.89 -5.94
CA GLY A 46 11.84 -15.43 -7.19
C GLY A 46 10.33 -15.29 -7.38
N PHE A 47 9.60 -14.66 -6.45
CA PHE A 47 8.20 -14.31 -6.68
C PHE A 47 8.09 -13.28 -7.82
N SER A 48 7.08 -13.44 -8.68
CA SER A 48 6.78 -12.52 -9.76
C SER A 48 5.28 -12.50 -10.03
N LYS A 49 4.82 -11.49 -10.77
CA LYS A 49 3.46 -11.50 -11.32
C LYS A 49 3.28 -12.60 -12.36
N ILE A 50 2.01 -12.99 -12.54
CA ILE A 50 1.59 -14.05 -13.44
C ILE A 50 0.61 -13.47 -14.47
N LEU A 51 0.91 -13.67 -15.76
CA LEU A 51 -0.01 -13.40 -16.86
C LEU A 51 -0.64 -14.69 -17.34
N VAL A 52 -1.96 -14.78 -17.30
CA VAL A 52 -2.72 -15.98 -17.69
C VAL A 52 -3.49 -15.72 -18.98
N PHE A 53 -3.29 -16.56 -19.99
CA PHE A 53 -4.04 -16.50 -21.25
C PHE A 53 -5.09 -17.60 -21.31
N SER A 54 -6.32 -17.24 -21.69
CA SER A 54 -7.42 -18.18 -21.87
C SER A 54 -8.13 -17.98 -23.20
N ALA A 55 -8.51 -19.09 -23.83
CA ALA A 55 -9.38 -19.06 -25.01
C ALA A 55 -10.86 -18.79 -24.63
N TRP A 56 -11.22 -18.98 -23.35
CA TRP A 56 -12.57 -18.80 -22.85
C TRP A 56 -12.75 -17.45 -22.16
N GLU A 57 -13.74 -16.69 -22.59
CA GLU A 57 -14.06 -15.34 -22.08
C GLU A 57 -14.43 -15.31 -20.59
N MET A 58 -15.02 -16.39 -20.08
CA MET A 58 -15.42 -16.51 -18.68
C MET A 58 -14.25 -16.69 -17.71
N VAL A 59 -13.11 -17.19 -18.18
CA VAL A 59 -11.99 -17.59 -17.32
C VAL A 59 -11.30 -16.41 -16.65
N PRO A 60 -11.00 -15.27 -17.32
CA PRO A 60 -10.46 -14.10 -16.65
C PRO A 60 -11.25 -13.64 -15.42
N ARG A 61 -12.58 -13.57 -15.53
CA ARG A 61 -13.46 -13.18 -14.42
C ARG A 61 -13.47 -14.24 -13.32
N MET A 62 -13.49 -15.52 -13.70
CA MET A 62 -13.43 -16.63 -12.76
C MET A 62 -12.11 -16.62 -11.97
N ILE A 63 -10.96 -16.46 -12.64
CA ILE A 63 -9.64 -16.37 -11.98
C ILE A 63 -9.60 -15.16 -11.05
N GLY A 64 -10.00 -13.98 -11.54
CA GLY A 64 -10.01 -12.76 -10.76
C GLY A 64 -10.83 -12.90 -9.47
N ALA A 65 -12.00 -13.53 -9.53
CA ALA A 65 -12.86 -13.79 -8.39
C ALA A 65 -12.30 -14.87 -7.44
N LEU A 66 -11.98 -16.07 -7.96
CA LEU A 66 -11.65 -17.24 -7.12
C LEU A 66 -10.27 -17.13 -6.50
N VAL A 67 -9.27 -16.61 -7.21
CA VAL A 67 -7.92 -16.42 -6.66
C VAL A 67 -7.92 -15.29 -5.62
N SER A 68 -8.65 -14.20 -5.86
CA SER A 68 -8.77 -13.12 -4.87
C SER A 68 -9.56 -13.53 -3.63
N TYR A 69 -10.61 -14.34 -3.79
CA TYR A 69 -11.32 -14.95 -2.66
C TYR A 69 -10.37 -15.79 -1.82
N GLU A 70 -9.56 -16.62 -2.45
CA GLU A 70 -8.60 -17.48 -1.76
C GLU A 70 -7.52 -16.66 -1.03
N ALA A 71 -6.98 -15.62 -1.66
CA ALA A 71 -6.04 -14.69 -1.01
C ALA A 71 -6.66 -14.04 0.24
N GLU A 72 -7.92 -13.62 0.16
CA GLU A 72 -8.65 -13.05 1.28
C GLU A 72 -8.94 -14.09 2.38
N ARG A 73 -9.29 -15.33 2.00
CA ARG A 73 -9.50 -16.43 2.95
C ARG A 73 -8.23 -16.72 3.75
N LEU A 74 -7.07 -16.80 3.07
CA LEU A 74 -5.77 -17.07 3.69
C LEU A 74 -5.26 -15.91 4.56
N THR A 75 -5.82 -14.71 4.38
CA THR A 75 -5.47 -13.50 5.15
C THR A 75 -6.58 -13.12 6.14
N VAL A 76 -7.59 -12.37 5.71
CA VAL A 76 -8.72 -11.94 6.54
C VAL A 76 -9.43 -13.14 7.18
N GLY A 77 -9.70 -14.20 6.40
CA GLY A 77 -10.34 -15.40 6.93
C GLY A 77 -9.52 -16.06 8.04
N LYS A 78 -8.20 -16.20 7.83
CA LYS A 78 -7.27 -16.72 8.85
C LYS A 78 -7.25 -15.86 10.11
N LEU A 79 -7.23 -14.54 9.97
CA LEU A 79 -7.28 -13.61 11.11
C LEU A 79 -8.60 -13.75 11.89
N VAL A 80 -9.73 -13.88 11.19
CA VAL A 80 -11.06 -14.12 11.81
C VAL A 80 -11.13 -15.43 12.59
N HIS A 81 -10.36 -16.46 12.21
CA HIS A 81 -10.29 -17.69 13.00
C HIS A 81 -9.46 -17.55 14.28
N GLN A 82 -8.62 -16.51 14.38
CA GLN A 82 -7.77 -16.25 15.55
C GLN A 82 -8.45 -15.35 16.61
N ILE A 83 -9.54 -14.66 16.27
CA ILE A 83 -10.24 -13.77 17.22
C ILE A 83 -11.17 -14.54 18.17
N LYS A 84 -11.28 -14.03 19.39
CA LYS A 84 -12.22 -14.55 20.41
C LYS A 84 -13.67 -14.23 20.01
N ASN A 85 -14.62 -15.05 20.47
CA ASN A 85 -16.04 -14.97 20.06
C ASN A 85 -16.70 -13.59 20.24
N GLN A 86 -16.25 -12.77 21.20
CA GLN A 86 -16.82 -11.45 21.49
C GLN A 86 -16.49 -10.38 20.41
N ASP A 87 -15.50 -10.63 19.55
CA ASP A 87 -15.02 -9.69 18.52
C ASP A 87 -15.60 -9.97 17.11
N LYS A 88 -16.50 -10.97 16.97
CA LYS A 88 -17.00 -11.48 15.67
C LYS A 88 -18.05 -10.59 14.98
N LYS A 89 -17.88 -9.27 14.98
CA LYS A 89 -18.76 -8.35 14.23
C LYS A 89 -18.24 -8.17 12.79
N ASN A 90 -19.14 -8.33 11.81
CA ASN A 90 -18.86 -8.08 10.38
C ASN A 90 -17.65 -8.86 9.82
N THR A 91 -17.45 -10.09 10.30
CA THR A 91 -16.35 -10.97 9.90
C THR A 91 -16.67 -11.83 8.68
N GLY A 92 -17.93 -11.86 8.25
CA GLY A 92 -18.34 -12.56 7.04
C GLY A 92 -17.79 -11.90 5.79
N TYR A 93 -17.45 -12.70 4.78
CA TYR A 93 -16.91 -12.20 3.50
C TYR A 93 -17.85 -11.18 2.81
N PHE A 94 -19.16 -11.35 2.95
CA PHE A 94 -20.18 -10.46 2.37
C PHE A 94 -20.70 -9.39 3.34
N ALA A 95 -20.00 -9.14 4.44
CA ALA A 95 -20.35 -8.05 5.35
C ALA A 95 -20.31 -6.69 4.62
N ASP A 96 -21.16 -5.76 5.05
CA ASP A 96 -21.22 -4.42 4.48
C ASP A 96 -19.84 -3.75 4.52
N GLY A 97 -19.42 -3.19 3.37
CA GLY A 97 -18.10 -2.60 3.17
C GLY A 97 -17.80 -1.46 4.13
N SER A 98 -18.82 -0.76 4.64
CA SER A 98 -18.65 0.34 5.60
C SER A 98 -18.18 -0.14 7.00
N ARG A 99 -18.34 -1.42 7.32
CA ARG A 99 -18.07 -1.99 8.66
C ARG A 99 -17.26 -3.29 8.63
N ARG A 100 -16.61 -3.59 7.51
CA ARG A 100 -15.85 -4.83 7.30
C ARG A 100 -14.71 -4.99 8.30
N TYR A 101 -14.49 -6.22 8.72
CA TYR A 101 -13.35 -6.62 9.54
C TYR A 101 -12.13 -7.02 8.67
N PRO A 102 -10.89 -6.70 9.09
CA PRO A 102 -10.55 -5.78 10.17
C PRO A 102 -10.87 -4.33 9.79
N VAL A 103 -11.18 -3.52 10.80
CA VAL A 103 -11.47 -2.10 10.60
C VAL A 103 -10.19 -1.32 10.32
N ALA A 104 -10.32 -0.29 9.49
CA ALA A 104 -9.25 0.66 9.18
C ALA A 104 -8.79 1.41 10.45
N ARG A 105 -7.49 1.35 10.75
CA ARG A 105 -6.84 1.91 11.96
C ARG A 105 -5.98 3.14 11.70
N LEU A 106 -5.54 3.37 10.46
CA LEU A 106 -4.70 4.50 10.07
C LEU A 106 -5.59 5.68 9.64
N ARG A 107 -6.28 6.32 10.59
CA ARG A 107 -7.20 7.43 10.30
C ARG A 107 -6.94 8.63 11.21
N PHE A 108 -6.90 9.81 10.61
CA PHE A 108 -6.88 11.09 11.30
C PHE A 108 -8.29 11.41 11.82
N ASN A 109 -8.58 10.95 13.04
CA ASN A 109 -9.91 11.08 13.65
C ASN A 109 -9.92 12.17 14.71
N VAL A 110 -11.04 12.88 14.81
CA VAL A 110 -11.31 13.83 15.89
C VAL A 110 -12.43 13.25 16.75
N SER A 111 -12.23 13.20 18.07
CA SER A 111 -13.19 12.69 19.04
C SER A 111 -13.28 13.66 20.21
N ASN A 112 -14.49 14.13 20.53
CA ASN A 112 -14.74 15.11 21.60
C ASN A 112 -13.88 16.40 21.48
N GLY A 113 -13.61 16.84 20.25
CA GLY A 113 -12.76 18.01 19.99
C GLY A 113 -11.25 17.74 20.05
N GLU A 114 -10.82 16.54 20.47
CA GLU A 114 -9.42 16.16 20.50
C GLU A 114 -9.02 15.33 19.27
N VAL A 115 -7.85 15.66 18.72
CA VAL A 115 -7.24 14.87 17.64
C VAL A 115 -6.66 13.57 18.19
N ARG A 116 -6.91 12.45 17.51
CA ARG A 116 -6.40 11.12 17.88
C ARG A 116 -5.60 10.52 16.73
N GLY A 117 -4.44 9.94 17.05
CA GLY A 117 -3.57 9.30 16.06
C GLY A 117 -2.49 10.24 15.51
N MET A 118 -2.00 11.21 16.29
CA MET A 118 -0.89 12.09 15.88
C MET A 118 0.37 11.30 15.45
N SER A 119 0.60 10.11 16.00
CA SER A 119 1.71 9.24 15.62
C SER A 119 1.67 8.78 14.15
N LEU A 120 0.55 8.93 13.44
CA LEU A 120 0.48 8.67 12.00
C LEU A 120 1.41 9.57 11.18
N PHE A 121 1.84 10.72 11.72
CA PHE A 121 2.88 11.53 11.10
C PHE A 121 4.22 10.79 10.99
N ALA A 122 4.47 9.72 11.75
CA ALA A 122 5.62 8.85 11.56
C ALA A 122 5.66 8.19 10.17
N LEU A 123 4.51 8.05 9.50
CA LEU A 123 4.39 7.50 8.15
C LEU A 123 4.36 8.57 7.05
N LEU A 124 4.03 9.82 7.40
CA LEU A 124 3.76 10.91 6.44
C LEU A 124 4.79 12.04 6.45
N TYR A 125 5.53 12.23 7.53
CA TYR A 125 6.51 13.30 7.65
C TYR A 125 7.83 12.87 6.98
N PRO A 126 8.27 13.53 5.90
CA PRO A 126 9.51 13.23 5.20
C PRO A 126 10.69 13.90 5.94
N SER A 127 11.06 13.34 7.10
CA SER A 127 12.13 13.93 7.91
C SER A 127 13.47 13.92 7.17
N LYS A 128 14.08 15.11 7.02
CA LYS A 128 15.37 15.27 6.33
C LYS A 128 16.49 14.60 7.12
N THR A 129 16.56 14.82 8.42
CA THR A 129 17.58 14.29 9.33
C THR A 129 17.51 12.78 9.38
N LEU A 130 16.32 12.19 9.53
CA LEU A 130 16.17 10.74 9.49
C LEU A 130 16.48 10.18 8.10
N SER A 131 16.16 10.92 7.03
CA SER A 131 16.52 10.50 5.67
C SER A 131 18.03 10.40 5.49
N ASP A 132 18.80 11.36 6.02
CA ASP A 132 20.26 11.42 5.89
C ASP A 132 21.01 10.43 6.82
N MET A 133 20.32 9.80 7.78
CA MET A 133 20.95 8.83 8.71
C MET A 133 21.28 7.47 8.06
N TYR A 134 20.60 7.12 6.97
CA TYR A 134 20.80 5.88 6.22
C TYR A 134 21.03 6.19 4.74
N LEU A 135 22.13 5.70 4.20
CA LEU A 135 22.55 5.86 2.81
C LEU A 135 22.46 4.49 2.11
N PRO A 136 21.37 4.19 1.40
CA PRO A 136 21.09 2.83 0.95
C PRO A 136 22.14 2.28 -0.02
N ILE A 137 22.57 3.11 -0.98
CA ILE A 137 23.57 2.72 -2.00
C ILE A 137 24.94 2.45 -1.38
N GLU A 138 25.36 3.26 -0.40
CA GLU A 138 26.61 3.04 0.32
C GLU A 138 26.57 1.73 1.12
N SER A 139 25.46 1.51 1.84
CA SER A 139 25.26 0.29 2.65
C SER A 139 25.25 -0.97 1.76
N LEU A 140 24.60 -0.88 0.59
CA LEU A 140 24.58 -1.95 -0.42
C LEU A 140 25.99 -2.24 -0.96
N ASN A 141 26.74 -1.21 -1.33
CA ASN A 141 28.12 -1.35 -1.85
C ASN A 141 29.09 -1.93 -0.81
N ASN A 142 28.87 -1.61 0.47
CA ASN A 142 29.62 -2.16 1.58
C ASN A 142 29.15 -3.56 2.02
N HIS A 143 28.11 -4.10 1.38
CA HIS A 143 27.47 -5.37 1.75
C HIS A 143 27.05 -5.44 3.23
N GLU A 144 26.54 -4.34 3.77
CA GLU A 144 26.12 -4.28 5.17
C GLU A 144 24.87 -5.13 5.41
N SER A 145 24.85 -5.86 6.53
CA SER A 145 23.65 -6.55 6.99
C SER A 145 22.68 -5.57 7.65
N LEU A 146 21.40 -5.96 7.75
CA LEU A 146 20.40 -5.15 8.43
C LEU A 146 20.80 -4.81 9.87
N GLU A 147 21.42 -5.75 10.59
CA GLU A 147 21.88 -5.53 11.97
C GLU A 147 22.97 -4.43 12.06
N VAL A 148 23.88 -4.39 11.09
CA VAL A 148 24.93 -3.34 11.01
C VAL A 148 24.31 -1.99 10.70
N ILE A 149 23.38 -1.95 9.73
CA ILE A 149 22.65 -0.73 9.37
C ILE A 149 21.88 -0.19 10.59
N GLU A 150 21.11 -1.05 11.26
CA GLU A 150 20.35 -0.67 12.46
C GLU A 150 21.27 -0.17 13.57
N LYS A 151 22.42 -0.82 13.79
CA LYS A 151 23.41 -0.39 14.77
C LYS A 151 23.97 1.01 14.46
N SER A 152 24.31 1.26 13.19
CA SER A 152 24.79 2.57 12.72
C SER A 152 23.75 3.67 12.91
N VAL A 153 22.51 3.42 12.46
CA VAL A 153 21.39 4.37 12.62
C VAL A 153 21.09 4.63 14.09
N ARG A 154 21.10 3.59 14.93
CA ARG A 154 20.84 3.69 16.38
C ARG A 154 21.86 4.59 17.08
N LEU A 155 23.14 4.52 16.69
CA LEU A 155 24.19 5.39 17.24
C LEU A 155 23.91 6.86 16.92
N LYS A 156 23.67 7.18 15.64
CA LYS A 156 23.35 8.54 15.18
C LYS A 156 22.08 9.10 15.84
N LEU A 157 21.06 8.25 16.02
CA LEU A 157 19.81 8.62 16.67
C LEU A 157 19.99 8.94 18.16
N LYS A 158 20.80 8.17 18.89
CA LYS A 158 21.05 8.43 20.33
C LYS A 158 21.63 9.82 20.54
N GLU A 159 22.59 10.22 19.73
CA GLU A 159 23.21 11.55 19.79
C GLU A 159 22.19 12.66 19.53
N LYS A 160 21.39 12.54 18.46
CA LYS A 160 20.36 13.54 18.14
C LYS A 160 19.24 13.59 19.19
N LEU A 161 18.81 12.44 19.70
CA LEU A 161 17.77 12.37 20.73
C LEU A 161 18.21 12.99 22.04
N ALA A 162 19.47 12.84 22.45
CA ALA A 162 20.00 13.47 23.66
C ALA A 162 19.86 14.99 23.60
N ILE A 163 20.13 15.60 22.44
CA ILE A 163 19.98 17.06 22.23
C ILE A 163 18.51 17.48 22.34
N ILE A 164 17.58 16.70 21.78
CA ILE A 164 16.14 17.01 21.87
C ILE A 164 15.63 16.84 23.30
N GLU A 165 16.11 15.82 24.02
CA GLU A 165 15.78 15.57 25.42
C GLU A 165 16.28 16.66 26.35
N GLU A 166 17.52 17.13 26.16
CA GLU A 166 18.06 18.24 26.94
C GLU A 166 17.25 19.53 26.75
N LYS A 167 16.80 19.79 25.50
CA LYS A 167 16.12 21.05 25.17
C LYS A 167 14.62 21.04 25.48
N TYR A 168 13.93 19.93 25.26
CA TYR A 168 12.46 19.84 25.30
C TYR A 168 11.94 18.83 26.33
N GLY A 169 12.81 18.05 26.96
CA GLY A 169 12.42 17.06 27.96
C GLY A 169 12.02 17.69 29.29
N ASP A 170 10.94 17.20 29.88
CA ASP A 170 10.49 17.55 31.22
C ASP A 170 10.84 16.42 32.19
N SER A 171 11.97 16.60 32.88
CA SER A 171 12.46 15.65 33.89
C SER A 171 11.51 15.48 35.10
N GLY A 172 10.56 16.39 35.31
CA GLY A 172 9.55 16.30 36.36
C GLY A 172 8.35 15.41 36.00
N ASN A 173 8.17 15.08 34.71
CA ASN A 173 7.00 14.36 34.23
C ASN A 173 7.32 12.89 33.90
N ASN A 174 7.04 12.01 34.85
CA ASN A 174 7.25 10.56 34.70
C ASN A 174 6.22 9.86 33.79
N LYS A 175 5.21 10.57 33.27
CA LYS A 175 4.25 9.99 32.35
C LYS A 175 4.88 9.83 30.98
N GLU A 176 4.76 8.63 30.43
CA GLU A 176 5.18 8.35 29.06
C GLU A 176 4.42 9.22 28.05
N ASP A 177 5.17 9.83 27.12
CA ASP A 177 4.64 10.80 26.18
C ASP A 177 4.78 10.32 24.73
N ALA A 178 3.66 9.94 24.13
CA ALA A 178 3.62 9.50 22.73
C ALA A 178 4.01 10.61 21.72
N ARG A 179 4.06 11.88 22.16
CA ARG A 179 4.47 13.00 21.30
C ARG A 179 5.91 12.86 20.78
N TRP A 180 6.75 12.14 21.51
CA TRP A 180 8.11 11.80 21.08
C TRP A 180 8.17 11.18 19.68
N TYR A 181 7.19 10.35 19.30
CA TYR A 181 7.19 9.65 18.01
C TYR A 181 7.13 10.56 16.79
N TYR A 182 6.46 11.71 16.90
CA TYR A 182 6.26 12.61 15.77
C TYR A 182 6.93 13.97 15.95
N LEU A 183 7.08 14.47 17.18
CA LEU A 183 7.80 15.73 17.43
C LEU A 183 9.31 15.56 17.38
N ALA A 184 9.88 14.43 17.84
CA ALA A 184 11.34 14.30 17.84
C ALA A 184 11.96 14.43 16.44
N PRO A 185 11.45 13.75 15.39
CA PRO A 185 11.96 13.96 14.02
C PRO A 185 11.82 15.41 13.53
N MET A 186 10.68 16.04 13.80
CA MET A 186 10.41 17.43 13.37
C MET A 186 11.32 18.44 14.07
N LEU A 187 11.60 18.23 15.36
CA LEU A 187 12.50 19.07 16.14
C LEU A 187 13.97 18.84 15.75
N MET A 188 14.36 17.61 15.37
CA MET A 188 15.69 17.33 14.81
C MET A 188 15.92 18.06 13.48
N ASP A 189 14.89 18.15 12.64
CA ASP A 189 14.93 18.88 11.36
C ASP A 189 14.89 20.40 11.53
N GLY A 190 14.40 20.85 12.69
CA GLY A 190 14.21 22.25 13.02
C GLY A 190 12.82 22.76 12.64
N VAL A 191 12.31 23.65 13.48
CA VAL A 191 10.95 24.21 13.39
C VAL A 191 10.66 24.84 12.03
N ILE A 192 11.64 25.53 11.45
CA ILE A 192 11.51 26.18 10.14
C ILE A 192 11.20 25.14 9.06
N TYR A 193 11.94 24.04 9.00
CA TYR A 193 11.70 22.98 8.02
C TYR A 193 10.32 22.32 8.21
N ALA A 194 9.96 22.04 9.47
CA ALA A 194 8.65 21.46 9.78
C ALA A 194 7.47 22.39 9.43
N LYS A 195 7.61 23.70 9.60
CA LYS A 195 6.60 24.69 9.19
C LYS A 195 6.44 24.77 7.67
N HIS A 196 7.54 24.81 6.91
CA HIS A 196 7.48 24.78 5.45
C HIS A 196 6.78 23.52 4.94
N TRP A 197 7.07 22.36 5.53
CA TRP A 197 6.37 21.11 5.20
C TRP A 197 4.85 21.18 5.46
N ILE A 198 4.43 21.83 6.55
CA ILE A 198 3.00 22.08 6.82
C ILE A 198 2.39 22.94 5.71
N GLU A 199 3.07 24.01 5.29
CA GLU A 199 2.61 24.92 4.22
C GLU A 199 2.46 24.17 2.89
N ASP A 200 3.47 23.39 2.50
CA ASP A 200 3.47 22.56 1.28
C ASP A 200 2.23 21.65 1.23
N ILE A 201 1.96 20.93 2.33
CA ILE A 201 0.84 19.98 2.38
C ILE A 201 -0.50 20.69 2.34
N VAL A 202 -0.64 21.80 3.08
CA VAL A 202 -1.90 22.55 3.09
C VAL A 202 -2.18 23.09 1.69
N TRP A 203 -1.15 23.56 0.99
CA TRP A 203 -1.27 24.00 -0.41
C TRP A 203 -1.70 22.85 -1.33
N GLU A 204 -0.98 21.72 -1.32
CA GLU A 204 -1.32 20.54 -2.14
C GLU A 204 -2.77 20.05 -1.90
N MET A 205 -3.23 20.08 -0.65
CA MET A 205 -4.59 19.63 -0.33
C MET A 205 -5.67 20.59 -0.82
N ASN A 206 -5.39 21.89 -0.85
CA ASN A 206 -6.33 22.88 -1.38
C ASN A 206 -6.40 22.80 -2.92
N THR A 207 -5.30 22.48 -3.60
CA THR A 207 -5.28 22.31 -5.07
C THR A 207 -6.04 21.06 -5.53
N ASP A 208 -5.99 19.96 -4.75
CA ASP A 208 -6.75 18.73 -5.03
C ASP A 208 -8.29 18.93 -4.98
N GLU A 209 -8.80 19.99 -4.35
CA GLU A 209 -10.24 20.28 -4.26
C GLU A 209 -10.80 20.94 -5.53
N GLU A 210 -9.98 21.67 -6.31
CA GLU A 210 -10.41 22.35 -7.54
C GLU A 210 -10.51 21.41 -8.76
N ASP A 211 -9.72 20.32 -8.79
CA ASP A 211 -9.54 19.48 -9.98
C ASP A 211 -10.53 18.28 -10.07
N THR A 212 -11.46 18.16 -9.12
CA THR A 212 -12.44 17.06 -9.12
C THR A 212 -13.75 17.43 -9.82
N THR A 213 -13.88 16.99 -11.07
CA THR A 213 -15.15 16.99 -11.80
C THR A 213 -16.29 16.34 -10.98
N SER A 214 -17.46 16.94 -11.11
CA SER A 214 -18.59 17.03 -10.18
C SER A 214 -19.41 15.76 -9.91
N GLU A 215 -18.88 14.54 -10.08
CA GLU A 215 -19.72 13.34 -10.01
C GLU A 215 -19.06 12.15 -9.30
N VAL A 216 -18.72 12.28 -8.01
CA VAL A 216 -19.07 11.36 -6.88
C VAL A 216 -18.63 12.06 -5.58
N ARG A 217 -19.38 13.08 -5.14
CA ARG A 217 -19.23 13.62 -3.79
C ARG A 217 -19.84 12.66 -2.78
N SER A 218 -19.03 11.79 -2.20
CA SER A 218 -19.41 11.11 -0.95
C SER A 218 -19.13 12.06 0.22
N SER A 219 -20.09 12.25 1.12
CA SER A 219 -19.98 13.01 2.38
C SER A 219 -18.85 12.55 3.33
N SER A 220 -18.11 11.50 2.95
CA SER A 220 -16.99 10.93 3.70
C SER A 220 -15.64 11.57 3.37
N LYS A 221 -15.45 12.14 2.17
CA LYS A 221 -14.20 12.83 1.78
C LYS A 221 -14.02 14.12 2.58
N ASP A 222 -15.05 14.97 2.63
CA ASP A 222 -15.02 16.23 3.37
C ASP A 222 -14.72 16.03 4.87
N LYS A 223 -15.24 14.94 5.47
CA LYS A 223 -14.93 14.59 6.88
C LYS A 223 -13.48 14.13 7.08
N ARG A 224 -12.88 13.43 6.11
CA ARG A 224 -11.48 13.00 6.17
C ARG A 224 -10.51 14.17 6.04
N ASN A 225 -10.79 15.10 5.11
CA ASN A 225 -9.99 16.32 4.96
C ASN A 225 -10.05 17.18 6.23
N LYS A 226 -11.24 17.37 6.81
CA LYS A 226 -11.41 18.07 8.10
C LYS A 226 -10.63 17.42 9.25
N GLY A 227 -10.65 16.08 9.34
CA GLY A 227 -9.90 15.34 10.34
C GLY A 227 -8.39 15.55 10.20
N PHE A 228 -7.87 15.45 8.98
CA PHE A 228 -6.45 15.69 8.70
C PHE A 228 -6.03 17.14 8.99
N ILE A 229 -6.81 18.13 8.54
CA ILE A 229 -6.54 19.56 8.79
C ILE A 229 -6.47 19.83 10.30
N ALA A 230 -7.38 19.29 11.10
CA ALA A 230 -7.33 19.46 12.56
C ALA A 230 -6.02 18.92 13.18
N HIS A 231 -5.43 17.85 12.62
CA HIS A 231 -4.14 17.34 13.08
C HIS A 231 -2.99 18.25 12.65
N ILE A 232 -3.05 18.83 11.45
CA ILE A 232 -2.09 19.82 10.98
C ILE A 232 -2.16 21.08 11.85
N ASP A 233 -3.35 21.58 12.18
CA ASP A 233 -3.54 22.73 13.07
C ASP A 233 -2.98 22.46 14.47
N LYS A 234 -3.24 21.25 15.00
CA LYS A 234 -2.66 20.84 16.28
C LYS A 234 -1.13 20.82 16.21
N LEU A 235 -0.56 20.31 15.13
CA LEU A 235 0.89 20.30 14.95
C LEU A 235 1.46 21.72 14.83
N ARG A 236 0.80 22.58 14.05
CA ARG A 236 1.15 23.99 13.88
C ARG A 236 1.19 24.71 15.23
N SER A 237 0.21 24.46 16.10
CA SER A 237 0.18 25.04 17.46
C SER A 237 1.43 24.71 18.30
N TYR A 238 2.00 23.51 18.14
CA TYR A 238 3.26 23.16 18.82
C TYR A 238 4.45 23.89 18.19
N LEU A 239 4.48 24.00 16.87
CA LEU A 239 5.60 24.60 16.14
C LEU A 239 5.59 26.14 16.19
N ASP A 240 4.45 26.76 16.48
CA ASP A 240 4.32 28.21 16.65
C ASP A 240 4.90 28.72 17.96
N ALA A 241 4.84 27.92 19.02
CA ALA A 241 5.45 28.20 20.32
C ALA A 241 6.36 27.03 20.75
N PRO A 242 7.49 26.80 20.04
CA PRO A 242 8.35 25.65 20.30
C PRO A 242 8.96 25.66 21.71
N GLU A 243 9.14 26.83 22.31
CA GLU A 243 9.59 27.01 23.70
C GLU A 243 8.60 26.47 24.74
N GLU A 244 7.31 26.33 24.40
CA GLU A 244 6.28 25.75 25.27
C GLU A 244 6.21 24.22 25.15
N ILE A 245 7.02 23.62 24.27
CA ILE A 245 7.08 22.16 24.13
C ILE A 245 7.86 21.58 25.31
N HIS A 246 7.11 21.02 26.26
CA HIS A 246 7.64 20.20 27.34
C HIS A 246 7.17 18.75 27.16
N LEU A 247 8.08 17.86 26.78
CA LEU A 247 7.83 16.44 26.52
C LEU A 247 8.04 15.63 27.79
N GLY A 248 7.08 14.77 28.14
CA GLY A 248 7.22 13.86 29.30
C GLY A 248 8.26 12.77 29.06
N ARG A 249 8.20 11.69 29.86
CA ARG A 249 9.11 10.55 29.73
C ARG A 249 9.05 9.93 28.32
N LYS A 250 10.21 9.64 27.73
CA LYS A 250 10.33 8.92 26.45
C LYS A 250 9.70 7.52 26.55
N PRO A 251 8.95 7.06 25.52
CA PRO A 251 8.59 5.67 25.39
C PRO A 251 9.83 4.75 25.31
N GLU A 252 9.76 3.57 25.92
CA GLU A 252 10.89 2.62 25.97
C GLU A 252 11.32 2.15 24.56
N ASP A 253 10.36 2.02 23.64
CA ASP A 253 10.53 1.59 22.26
C ASP A 253 10.75 2.75 21.27
N LEU A 254 10.92 3.99 21.75
CA LEU A 254 11.10 5.17 20.90
C LEU A 254 12.30 5.02 19.95
N LEU A 255 13.45 4.59 20.48
CA LEU A 255 14.68 4.47 19.69
C LEU A 255 14.53 3.46 18.56
N GLU A 256 14.00 2.27 18.86
CA GLU A 256 13.75 1.22 17.85
C GLU A 256 12.68 1.66 16.84
N THR A 257 11.67 2.39 17.29
CA THR A 257 10.65 2.95 16.39
C THR A 257 11.24 3.96 15.43
N LEU A 258 12.14 4.84 15.88
CA LEU A 258 12.85 5.79 15.01
C LEU A 258 13.79 5.08 14.02
N VAL A 259 14.46 3.99 14.43
CA VAL A 259 15.21 3.13 13.49
C VAL A 259 14.28 2.57 12.42
N ASN A 260 13.11 2.05 12.80
CA ASN A 260 12.11 1.57 11.84
C ASN A 260 11.57 2.70 10.94
N MET A 261 11.46 3.93 11.44
CA MET A 261 11.11 5.10 10.61
C MET A 261 12.17 5.39 9.57
N VAL A 262 13.45 5.43 9.96
CA VAL A 262 14.58 5.65 9.04
C VAL A 262 14.57 4.64 7.89
N LEU A 263 14.29 3.36 8.20
CA LEU A 263 14.40 2.26 7.23
C LEU A 263 13.09 1.92 6.48
N GLY A 264 11.94 2.29 7.04
CA GLY A 264 10.64 1.80 6.57
C GLY A 264 9.51 2.84 6.54
N SER A 265 9.71 4.09 6.97
CA SER A 265 8.67 5.11 6.81
C SER A 265 8.47 5.42 5.32
N PRO A 266 7.24 5.32 4.77
CA PRO A 266 6.99 5.61 3.37
C PRO A 266 7.46 7.01 2.97
N ALA A 267 7.12 8.04 3.76
CA ALA A 267 7.50 9.41 3.45
C ALA A 267 9.02 9.61 3.43
N ILE A 268 9.75 9.04 4.39
CA ILE A 268 11.21 9.13 4.45
C ILE A 268 11.84 8.38 3.27
N CYS A 269 11.35 7.19 2.96
CA CYS A 269 11.90 6.39 1.85
C CYS A 269 11.69 7.08 0.50
N ILE A 270 10.47 7.57 0.25
CA ILE A 270 10.13 8.30 -0.98
C ILE A 270 10.93 9.61 -1.08
N TYR A 271 11.12 10.32 0.03
CA TYR A 271 11.89 11.58 0.07
C TYR A 271 13.34 11.40 -0.39
N ARG A 272 13.97 10.26 -0.06
CA ARG A 272 15.32 9.93 -0.56
C ARG A 272 15.38 9.80 -2.08
N SER A 273 14.28 9.38 -2.71
CA SER A 273 14.25 8.92 -4.11
C SER A 273 13.56 9.90 -5.07
N ASN A 274 12.75 10.83 -4.55
CA ASN A 274 11.90 11.73 -5.34
C ASN A 274 12.52 13.12 -5.64
N GLY A 275 13.84 13.25 -5.45
CA GLY A 275 14.55 14.52 -5.54
C GLY A 275 14.38 15.41 -4.30
N ARG A 276 14.15 14.83 -3.12
CA ARG A 276 14.00 15.54 -1.84
C ARG A 276 12.87 16.57 -1.81
N SER A 277 11.76 16.29 -2.50
CA SER A 277 10.54 17.08 -2.41
C SER A 277 9.65 16.56 -1.28
N THR A 278 9.40 17.42 -0.30
CA THR A 278 8.50 17.23 0.86
C THR A 278 7.07 16.94 0.44
N ALA A 279 6.58 17.75 -0.51
CA ALA A 279 5.22 17.72 -1.05
C ALA A 279 4.95 16.35 -1.73
N ARG A 280 5.72 16.03 -2.78
CA ARG A 280 5.65 14.74 -3.50
C ARG A 280 5.85 13.53 -2.60
N ALA A 281 6.71 13.63 -1.58
CA ALA A 281 6.94 12.52 -0.65
C ALA A 281 5.70 12.25 0.20
N THR A 282 5.08 13.31 0.70
CA THR A 282 3.89 13.19 1.55
C THR A 282 2.68 12.72 0.75
N SER A 283 2.42 13.32 -0.42
CA SER A 283 1.26 12.95 -1.25
C SER A 283 1.31 11.49 -1.67
N LEU A 284 2.49 10.99 -2.07
CA LEU A 284 2.67 9.58 -2.39
C LEU A 284 2.61 8.68 -1.14
N ALA A 285 3.20 9.09 -0.01
CA ALA A 285 3.08 8.36 1.26
C ALA A 285 1.62 8.21 1.72
N LYS A 286 0.77 9.23 1.50
CA LYS A 286 -0.68 9.15 1.78
C LYS A 286 -1.34 8.04 0.94
N VAL A 287 -0.95 7.83 -0.31
CA VAL A 287 -1.46 6.73 -1.14
C VAL A 287 -1.10 5.37 -0.51
N PHE A 288 0.14 5.19 -0.07
CA PHE A 288 0.55 3.97 0.62
C PHE A 288 -0.15 3.77 1.96
N VAL A 289 -0.30 4.82 2.77
CA VAL A 289 -1.05 4.76 4.03
C VAL A 289 -2.50 4.34 3.79
N ASN A 290 -3.15 4.86 2.76
CA ASN A 290 -4.50 4.43 2.38
C ASN A 290 -4.53 2.95 1.98
N ASN A 291 -3.52 2.46 1.26
CA ASN A 291 -3.40 1.04 0.90
C ASN A 291 -3.15 0.15 2.13
N PHE A 292 -2.34 0.58 3.09
CA PHE A 292 -2.15 -0.13 4.37
C PHE A 292 -3.42 -0.18 5.21
N ASN A 293 -4.30 0.82 5.05
CA ASN A 293 -5.56 0.93 5.77
C ASN A 293 -6.69 0.07 5.17
N LEU A 294 -6.44 -0.66 4.08
CA LEU A 294 -7.38 -1.64 3.53
C LEU A 294 -7.52 -2.83 4.49
N PRO A 295 -8.72 -3.44 4.64
CA PRO A 295 -8.92 -4.60 5.51
C PRO A 295 -7.96 -5.75 5.23
N GLU A 296 -7.68 -6.02 3.96
CA GLU A 296 -6.73 -7.06 3.53
C GLU A 296 -5.31 -6.75 4.01
N SER A 297 -4.83 -5.53 3.78
CA SER A 297 -3.49 -5.09 4.21
C SER A 297 -3.35 -5.10 5.72
N THR A 298 -4.38 -4.60 6.42
CA THR A 298 -4.47 -4.61 7.87
C THR A 298 -4.39 -6.04 8.41
N ALA A 299 -5.08 -6.99 7.78
CA ALA A 299 -5.04 -8.40 8.17
C ALA A 299 -3.68 -9.05 7.91
N ILE A 300 -3.04 -8.73 6.78
CA ILE A 300 -1.69 -9.21 6.44
C ILE A 300 -0.68 -8.78 7.50
N ILE A 301 -0.69 -7.50 7.87
CA ILE A 301 0.24 -6.93 8.85
C ILE A 301 0.00 -7.53 10.24
N ASP A 302 -1.26 -7.70 10.67
CA ASP A 302 -1.58 -8.36 11.94
C ASP A 302 -1.15 -9.84 11.95
N LEU A 303 -1.29 -10.55 10.83
CA LEU A 303 -0.83 -11.94 10.72
C LEU A 303 0.70 -12.06 10.72
N ALA A 304 1.42 -11.04 10.26
CA ALA A 304 2.88 -11.02 10.21
C ALA A 304 3.51 -10.65 11.57
N TYR A 305 2.91 -9.71 12.31
CA TYR A 305 3.52 -9.13 13.52
C TYR A 305 2.69 -9.28 14.79
N GLY A 306 1.52 -9.88 14.70
CA GLY A 306 0.54 -9.92 15.78
C GLY A 306 -0.25 -8.60 15.88
N ARG A 307 -1.41 -8.68 16.54
CA ARG A 307 -2.18 -7.47 16.88
C ARG A 307 -1.48 -6.76 18.04
N CYS A 308 -1.19 -5.47 17.88
CA CYS A 308 -0.69 -4.65 18.99
C CYS A 308 -1.69 -4.65 20.16
N ARG A 309 -1.18 -4.41 21.38
CA ARG A 309 -2.02 -4.37 22.60
C ARG A 309 -3.10 -3.28 22.51
N ASP A 310 -2.80 -2.20 21.79
CA ASP A 310 -3.68 -1.08 21.52
C ASP A 310 -3.84 -0.85 20.00
N ASP A 311 -5.04 -0.44 19.59
CA ASP A 311 -5.33 -0.15 18.17
C ASP A 311 -4.52 1.04 17.61
N ASN A 312 -3.95 1.87 18.49
CA ASN A 312 -3.14 3.03 18.13
C ASN A 312 -1.69 2.68 17.77
N SER A 313 -1.23 1.45 17.97
CA SER A 313 0.14 1.02 17.61
C SER A 313 0.26 0.30 16.27
N HIS A 314 -0.83 0.15 15.50
CA HIS A 314 -0.77 -0.54 14.20
C HIS A 314 0.22 0.10 13.21
N TRP A 315 0.42 1.43 13.28
CA TRP A 315 1.41 2.13 12.44
C TRP A 315 2.85 1.69 12.69
N GLN A 316 3.20 1.23 13.90
CA GLN A 316 4.54 0.67 14.18
C GLN A 316 4.75 -0.65 13.45
N ASN A 317 3.71 -1.51 13.40
CA ASN A 317 3.75 -2.73 12.59
C ASN A 317 3.83 -2.42 11.09
N VAL A 318 3.22 -1.33 10.62
CA VAL A 318 3.38 -0.86 9.23
C VAL A 318 4.84 -0.49 8.96
N LEU A 319 5.49 0.26 9.85
CA LEU A 319 6.92 0.59 9.71
C LEU A 319 7.78 -0.68 9.65
N LYS A 320 7.50 -1.63 10.53
CA LYS A 320 8.21 -2.92 10.55
C LYS A 320 7.97 -3.73 9.27
N TYR A 321 6.73 -3.77 8.77
CA TYR A 321 6.38 -4.41 7.49
C TYR A 321 7.16 -3.79 6.33
N CYS A 322 7.23 -2.47 6.27
CA CYS A 322 8.00 -1.74 5.25
C CYS A 322 9.50 -1.99 5.34
N LYS A 323 10.08 -1.98 6.55
CA LYS A 323 11.48 -2.33 6.77
C LYS A 323 11.75 -3.76 6.31
N ASP A 324 11.02 -4.73 6.85
CA ASP A 324 11.24 -6.15 6.57
C ASP A 324 11.08 -6.50 5.08
N GLY A 325 10.23 -5.78 4.34
CA GLY A 325 10.05 -5.93 2.89
C GLY A 325 10.91 -5.02 2.01
N CYS A 326 11.95 -4.37 2.56
CA CYS A 326 12.83 -3.43 1.87
C CYS A 326 12.09 -2.37 1.04
N PHE A 327 11.14 -1.66 1.66
CA PHE A 327 10.31 -0.65 0.98
C PHE A 327 11.14 0.39 0.20
N GLN A 328 12.30 0.81 0.73
CA GLN A 328 13.23 1.71 0.03
C GLN A 328 13.71 1.12 -1.31
N ALA A 329 14.12 -0.15 -1.35
CA ALA A 329 14.59 -0.76 -2.59
C ALA A 329 13.44 -0.91 -3.61
N MET A 330 12.24 -1.24 -3.14
CA MET A 330 11.05 -1.32 -4.00
C MET A 330 10.71 0.03 -4.64
N ILE A 331 10.74 1.13 -3.86
CA ILE A 331 10.40 2.44 -4.40
C ILE A 331 11.49 2.98 -5.33
N ASP A 332 12.77 2.69 -5.05
CA ASP A 332 13.89 3.06 -5.91
C ASP A 332 13.82 2.36 -7.25
N GLU A 333 13.59 1.03 -7.25
CA GLU A 333 13.38 0.23 -8.46
C GLU A 333 12.19 0.76 -9.27
N TYR A 334 11.07 1.06 -8.61
CA TYR A 334 9.90 1.54 -9.32
C TYR A 334 10.09 2.92 -9.94
N ILE A 335 10.70 3.86 -9.22
CA ILE A 335 11.05 5.19 -9.74
C ILE A 335 12.02 5.05 -10.92
N HIS A 336 13.00 4.15 -10.83
CA HIS A 336 13.93 3.89 -11.92
C HIS A 336 13.21 3.39 -13.18
N MET A 337 12.34 2.38 -13.05
CA MET A 337 11.54 1.86 -14.18
C MET A 337 10.70 2.97 -14.84
N LEU A 338 10.04 3.82 -14.04
CA LEU A 338 9.25 4.93 -14.58
C LEU A 338 10.11 6.01 -15.24
N LYS A 339 11.32 6.27 -14.72
CA LYS A 339 12.26 7.21 -15.34
C LYS A 339 12.71 6.74 -16.71
N GLU A 340 12.92 5.44 -16.91
CA GLU A 340 13.26 4.88 -18.22
C GLU A 340 12.09 5.01 -19.21
N THR A 341 10.87 4.72 -18.76
CA THR A 341 9.66 4.93 -19.58
C THR A 341 9.46 6.41 -19.93
N ALA A 342 9.69 7.32 -18.97
CA ALA A 342 9.57 8.77 -19.17
C ALA A 342 10.72 9.36 -20.00
N GLY A 343 11.87 8.69 -20.07
CA GLY A 343 13.11 9.15 -20.72
C GLY A 343 13.00 9.40 -22.23
N PHE A 344 11.87 9.07 -22.85
CA PHE A 344 11.56 9.41 -24.24
C PHE A 344 10.78 10.72 -24.43
N GLN A 345 10.36 11.40 -23.34
CA GLN A 345 9.57 12.63 -23.42
C GLN A 345 10.09 13.75 -22.49
N SER A 346 10.73 14.75 -23.12
CA SER A 346 10.76 16.19 -22.76
C SER A 346 11.81 16.76 -21.78
N ASP A 347 12.11 18.05 -22.01
CA ASP A 347 12.91 19.01 -21.21
C ASP A 347 12.29 19.39 -19.83
N GLY A 348 11.37 18.58 -19.29
CA GLY A 348 10.60 18.86 -18.07
C GLY A 348 11.25 18.36 -16.78
N ASN A 349 10.68 18.72 -15.62
CA ASN A 349 11.11 18.16 -14.32
C ASN A 349 10.75 16.67 -14.24
N GLN A 350 11.72 15.80 -14.53
CA GLN A 350 11.56 14.34 -14.54
C GLN A 350 10.95 13.79 -13.25
N TYR A 351 11.26 14.38 -12.08
CA TYR A 351 10.68 13.93 -10.81
C TYR A 351 9.18 14.21 -10.71
N GLN A 352 8.67 15.25 -11.37
CA GLN A 352 7.24 15.54 -11.41
C GLN A 352 6.51 14.53 -12.30
N ILE A 353 7.03 14.29 -13.52
CA ILE A 353 6.45 13.32 -14.46
C ILE A 353 6.35 11.94 -13.82
N VAL A 354 7.44 11.47 -13.18
CA VAL A 354 7.44 10.18 -12.49
C VAL A 354 6.43 10.16 -11.34
N HIS A 355 6.32 11.25 -10.58
CA HIS A 355 5.36 11.36 -9.50
C HIS A 355 3.91 11.24 -10.00
N ASP A 356 3.56 11.93 -11.08
CA ASP A 356 2.22 11.88 -11.66
C ASP A 356 1.89 10.46 -12.15
N MET A 357 2.84 9.80 -12.83
CA MET A 357 2.69 8.39 -13.24
C MET A 357 2.49 7.43 -12.04
N MET A 358 3.17 7.67 -10.92
CA MET A 358 2.98 6.89 -9.69
C MET A 358 1.60 7.14 -9.08
N MET A 359 1.14 8.39 -9.06
CA MET A 359 -0.16 8.74 -8.52
C MET A 359 -1.29 8.08 -9.32
N ASP A 360 -1.18 8.01 -10.65
CA ASP A 360 -2.18 7.38 -11.52
C ASP A 360 -2.21 5.85 -11.36
N SER A 361 -1.03 5.22 -11.30
CA SER A 361 -0.89 3.76 -11.22
C SER A 361 -1.23 3.17 -9.84
N LEU A 362 -1.00 3.91 -8.74
CA LEU A 362 -1.17 3.39 -7.38
C LEU A 362 -2.57 3.66 -6.78
N LYS A 363 -3.38 4.54 -7.37
CA LYS A 363 -4.74 4.91 -6.90
C LYS A 363 -5.83 3.87 -7.25
N ILE A 364 -5.46 2.64 -7.59
CA ILE A 364 -6.40 1.71 -8.21
C ILE A 364 -7.35 1.08 -7.18
N HIS A 365 -8.64 1.20 -7.50
CA HIS A 365 -9.70 0.57 -6.74
C HIS A 365 -9.80 -0.92 -7.06
N THR A 366 -9.99 -1.73 -6.00
CA THR A 366 -10.29 -3.16 -6.13
C THR A 366 -11.50 -3.37 -7.02
N ALA A 367 -11.33 -4.07 -8.14
CA ALA A 367 -12.45 -4.46 -8.99
C ALA A 367 -13.36 -5.42 -8.22
N THR A 368 -14.66 -5.40 -8.53
CA THR A 368 -15.63 -6.33 -7.95
C THR A 368 -16.34 -7.05 -9.09
N TYR A 369 -16.42 -8.38 -9.01
CA TYR A 369 -17.23 -9.18 -9.91
C TYR A 369 -18.56 -9.53 -9.25
N ILE A 370 -19.63 -9.48 -10.04
CA ILE A 370 -20.93 -9.99 -9.63
C ILE A 370 -21.00 -11.44 -10.12
N ALA A 371 -21.11 -12.37 -9.18
CA ALA A 371 -21.40 -13.78 -9.41
C ALA A 371 -22.90 -14.01 -9.20
N ASP A 372 -23.50 -14.77 -10.10
CA ASP A 372 -24.91 -15.12 -9.98
C ASP A 372 -25.09 -16.24 -8.94
N THR A 373 -26.17 -16.18 -8.16
CA THR A 373 -26.50 -17.21 -7.18
C THR A 373 -27.71 -18.00 -7.65
N TYR A 374 -27.82 -19.28 -7.27
CA TYR A 374 -29.00 -20.07 -7.61
C TYR A 374 -30.33 -19.43 -7.15
N PRO A 375 -30.43 -18.85 -5.93
CA PRO A 375 -31.61 -18.10 -5.52
C PRO A 375 -31.91 -16.87 -6.41
N ASP A 376 -30.89 -16.08 -6.77
CA ASP A 376 -31.08 -14.90 -7.61
C ASP A 376 -31.49 -15.29 -9.03
N PHE A 377 -30.84 -16.31 -9.59
CA PHE A 377 -31.23 -16.92 -10.86
C PHE A 377 -32.70 -17.36 -10.83
N LYS A 378 -33.11 -18.09 -9.78
CA LYS A 378 -34.49 -18.57 -9.60
C LYS A 378 -35.49 -17.42 -9.50
N LYS A 379 -35.16 -16.32 -8.80
CA LYS A 379 -36.01 -15.13 -8.72
C LYS A 379 -36.19 -14.47 -10.09
N ARG A 380 -35.11 -14.37 -10.88
CA ARG A 380 -35.16 -13.76 -12.22
C ARG A 380 -36.03 -14.57 -13.19
N ILE A 381 -35.86 -15.89 -13.25
CA ILE A 381 -36.68 -16.74 -14.13
C ILE A 381 -38.17 -16.72 -13.74
N ASN A 382 -38.47 -16.49 -12.47
CA ASN A 382 -39.84 -16.40 -11.96
C ASN A 382 -40.45 -14.98 -12.07
N GLY A 383 -39.75 -14.03 -12.70
CA GLY A 383 -40.26 -12.67 -12.95
C GLY A 383 -40.37 -11.76 -11.72
N ALA A 384 -39.89 -12.21 -10.55
CA ALA A 384 -40.01 -11.50 -9.28
C ALA A 384 -39.01 -10.34 -9.13
N ASP A 385 -37.90 -10.38 -9.88
CA ASP A 385 -36.90 -9.31 -9.87
C ASP A 385 -36.16 -9.24 -11.22
N ARG A 386 -36.06 -8.05 -11.81
CA ARG A 386 -35.34 -7.83 -13.09
C ARG A 386 -33.88 -7.43 -12.86
N LYS A 387 -33.48 -7.08 -11.64
CA LYS A 387 -32.09 -6.72 -11.31
C LYS A 387 -31.47 -7.84 -10.46
N SER A 388 -30.25 -8.23 -10.83
CA SER A 388 -29.48 -9.21 -10.07
C SER A 388 -28.67 -8.48 -9.00
N ASP A 389 -29.03 -8.62 -7.73
CA ASP A 389 -28.18 -8.14 -6.65
C ASP A 389 -26.89 -8.97 -6.55
N GLY A 390 -26.99 -10.28 -6.81
CA GLY A 390 -25.86 -11.19 -6.97
C GLY A 390 -24.91 -11.24 -5.77
N CYS A 391 -23.93 -12.12 -5.88
CA CYS A 391 -22.83 -12.22 -4.94
C CYS A 391 -21.66 -11.37 -5.43
N ARG A 392 -21.33 -10.30 -4.69
CA ARG A 392 -20.20 -9.43 -5.01
C ARG A 392 -18.89 -10.01 -4.47
N ILE A 393 -18.01 -10.43 -5.38
CA ILE A 393 -16.69 -10.98 -5.07
C ILE A 393 -15.62 -9.95 -5.43
N ARG A 394 -14.76 -9.64 -4.46
CA ARG A 394 -13.67 -8.67 -4.62
C ARG A 394 -12.51 -9.28 -5.38
N SER A 395 -11.85 -8.47 -6.19
CA SER A 395 -10.78 -8.84 -7.13
C SER A 395 -9.53 -8.03 -6.83
N SER A 396 -8.95 -8.19 -5.64
CA SER A 396 -7.81 -7.39 -5.16
C SER A 396 -6.45 -8.06 -5.41
N TYR A 397 -6.40 -9.38 -5.59
CA TYR A 397 -5.14 -10.12 -5.80
C TYR A 397 -4.94 -10.49 -7.27
N ALA A 398 -6.02 -10.94 -7.90
CA ALA A 398 -6.09 -11.29 -9.31
C ALA A 398 -7.14 -10.43 -9.99
N VAL A 399 -6.97 -10.12 -11.28
CA VAL A 399 -7.97 -9.40 -12.08
C VAL A 399 -8.05 -9.99 -13.48
N GLY A 400 -9.27 -10.01 -14.04
CA GLY A 400 -9.55 -10.33 -15.42
C GLY A 400 -9.55 -9.09 -16.32
N PHE A 401 -8.84 -9.17 -17.44
CA PHE A 401 -8.79 -8.19 -18.52
C PHE A 401 -9.59 -8.71 -19.71
N THR A 402 -10.81 -8.20 -19.88
CA THR A 402 -11.78 -8.65 -20.90
C THR A 402 -12.19 -7.52 -21.85
N LYS A 403 -12.73 -7.86 -23.02
CA LYS A 403 -13.48 -6.89 -23.84
C LYS A 403 -14.82 -6.67 -23.14
N ASP A 404 -14.91 -5.62 -22.34
CA ASP A 404 -16.24 -5.14 -21.98
C ASP A 404 -16.88 -4.57 -23.26
N ALA A 405 -18.10 -5.02 -23.58
CA ALA A 405 -18.84 -4.52 -24.74
C ALA A 405 -19.28 -3.07 -24.48
N GLY A 406 -18.57 -2.11 -25.05
CA GLY A 406 -18.94 -0.69 -25.00
C GLY A 406 -17.75 0.23 -25.30
N ASP A 407 -17.93 1.09 -26.29
CA ASP A 407 -16.96 2.11 -26.75
C ASP A 407 -17.01 3.38 -25.87
N ASN A 408 -17.26 3.19 -24.58
CA ASN A 408 -17.38 4.29 -23.62
C ASN A 408 -16.01 4.60 -23.01
N SER A 409 -15.69 5.89 -22.86
CA SER A 409 -14.44 6.40 -22.22
C SER A 409 -14.11 5.73 -20.89
N LYS A 410 -15.12 5.34 -20.10
CA LYS A 410 -14.96 4.62 -18.82
C LYS A 410 -14.33 3.22 -18.97
N VAL A 411 -14.60 2.52 -20.08
CA VAL A 411 -14.02 1.18 -20.35
C VAL A 411 -12.55 1.31 -20.75
N VAL A 412 -12.22 2.34 -21.55
CA VAL A 412 -10.83 2.63 -21.95
C VAL A 412 -9.97 2.98 -20.74
N MET A 413 -10.44 3.91 -19.88
CA MET A 413 -9.74 4.26 -18.65
C MET A 413 -9.53 3.06 -17.72
N ARG A 414 -10.51 2.15 -17.63
CA ARG A 414 -10.37 0.94 -16.81
C ARG A 414 -9.25 0.03 -17.31
N LYS A 415 -9.11 -0.14 -18.64
CA LYS A 415 -8.05 -0.97 -19.23
C LYS A 415 -6.68 -0.38 -18.98
N GLU A 416 -6.52 0.93 -19.18
CA GLU A 416 -5.29 1.64 -18.92
C GLU A 416 -4.89 1.56 -17.44
N ASN A 417 -5.84 1.79 -16.54
CA ASN A 417 -5.62 1.64 -15.10
C ASN A 417 -5.16 0.22 -14.75
N ILE A 418 -5.83 -0.82 -15.23
CA ILE A 418 -5.41 -2.21 -14.97
C ILE A 418 -4.00 -2.49 -15.49
N ARG A 419 -3.65 -1.96 -16.67
CA ARG A 419 -2.29 -2.07 -17.22
C ARG A 419 -1.26 -1.40 -16.33
N ASN A 420 -1.51 -0.15 -15.95
CA ASN A 420 -0.60 0.61 -15.08
C ASN A 420 -0.47 -0.07 -13.70
N ALA A 421 -1.56 -0.63 -13.15
CA ALA A 421 -1.55 -1.46 -11.95
C ALA A 421 -0.59 -2.65 -12.08
N PHE A 422 -0.76 -3.40 -13.16
CA PHE A 422 -0.02 -4.63 -13.38
C PHE A 422 1.47 -4.37 -13.63
N ASN A 423 1.80 -3.23 -14.25
CA ASN A 423 3.18 -2.78 -14.43
C ASN A 423 3.77 -2.00 -13.23
N SER A 424 3.01 -1.81 -12.16
CA SER A 424 3.51 -1.32 -10.88
C SER A 424 3.97 -2.50 -9.99
N PRO A 425 4.77 -2.29 -8.94
CA PRO A 425 5.09 -3.35 -7.99
C PRO A 425 3.89 -3.77 -7.13
N MET A 426 2.75 -3.06 -7.16
CA MET A 426 1.58 -3.38 -6.31
C MET A 426 0.68 -4.46 -6.93
N ARG A 427 -0.31 -4.91 -6.17
CA ARG A 427 -1.39 -5.76 -6.68
C ARG A 427 -2.15 -5.07 -7.84
N PRO A 428 -2.69 -5.82 -8.81
CA PRO A 428 -2.84 -7.28 -8.85
C PRO A 428 -1.54 -8.00 -9.21
N PHE A 429 -1.37 -9.21 -8.65
CA PHE A 429 -0.24 -10.11 -8.94
C PHE A 429 -0.58 -11.17 -9.99
N VAL A 430 -1.88 -11.38 -10.26
CA VAL A 430 -2.33 -12.25 -11.35
C VAL A 430 -3.22 -11.45 -12.29
N LEU A 431 -2.86 -11.39 -13.56
CA LEU A 431 -3.68 -10.83 -14.61
C LEU A 431 -4.11 -11.96 -15.53
N ALA A 432 -5.42 -12.13 -15.73
CA ALA A 432 -5.94 -13.12 -16.67
C ALA A 432 -6.60 -12.41 -17.84
N THR A 433 -6.33 -12.85 -19.06
CA THR A 433 -6.79 -12.20 -20.29
C THR A 433 -7.13 -13.23 -21.37
N THR A 434 -7.83 -12.78 -22.41
CA THR A 434 -8.09 -13.57 -23.62
C THR A 434 -7.13 -13.17 -24.75
N SER A 435 -7.47 -13.48 -26.01
CA SER A 435 -6.71 -13.04 -27.20
C SER A 435 -6.45 -11.54 -27.28
N ILE A 436 -7.22 -10.72 -26.56
CA ILE A 436 -7.02 -9.27 -26.47
C ILE A 436 -5.70 -8.92 -25.77
N GLY A 437 -5.27 -9.75 -24.81
CA GLY A 437 -3.99 -9.55 -24.12
C GLY A 437 -2.77 -9.91 -24.96
N GLN A 438 -2.95 -10.49 -26.14
CA GLN A 438 -1.87 -11.08 -26.96
C GLN A 438 -1.31 -10.10 -28.00
N GLU A 439 -1.90 -8.92 -28.17
CA GLU A 439 -1.49 -7.95 -29.19
C GLU A 439 -1.27 -6.56 -28.57
N GLY A 440 -0.05 -6.05 -28.65
CA GLY A 440 0.28 -4.65 -28.37
C GLY A 440 0.15 -4.18 -26.92
N LEU A 441 0.05 -5.10 -25.95
CA LEU A 441 -0.06 -4.76 -24.53
C LEU A 441 1.22 -5.08 -23.77
N ASP A 442 1.73 -4.05 -23.13
CA ASP A 442 2.99 -4.08 -22.41
C ASP A 442 2.77 -4.56 -20.96
N PHE A 443 3.19 -5.78 -20.62
CA PHE A 443 2.95 -6.41 -19.30
C PHE A 443 4.22 -7.06 -18.71
N HIS A 444 5.40 -6.44 -18.87
CA HIS A 444 6.68 -7.11 -18.64
C HIS A 444 7.36 -6.78 -17.29
N ASN A 445 7.28 -5.54 -16.79
CA ASN A 445 8.13 -5.03 -15.69
C ASN A 445 8.29 -5.97 -14.48
N TYR A 446 7.20 -6.58 -14.02
CA TYR A 446 7.18 -7.46 -12.84
C TYR A 446 6.67 -8.87 -13.14
N CYS A 447 6.48 -9.23 -14.41
CA CYS A 447 5.88 -10.50 -14.82
C CYS A 447 6.93 -11.43 -15.43
N ARG A 448 7.21 -12.55 -14.75
CA ARG A 448 8.16 -13.58 -15.22
C ARG A 448 7.50 -14.94 -15.45
N VAL A 449 6.18 -15.03 -15.24
CA VAL A 449 5.43 -16.28 -15.37
C VAL A 449 4.26 -16.06 -16.32
N ILE A 450 4.28 -16.80 -17.42
CA ILE A 450 3.17 -16.87 -18.37
C ILE A 450 2.50 -18.23 -18.22
N MET A 451 1.18 -18.24 -18.03
CA MET A 451 0.39 -19.45 -17.92
C MET A 451 -0.67 -19.52 -19.01
N HIS A 452 -0.70 -20.65 -19.73
CA HIS A 452 -1.76 -20.94 -20.69
C HIS A 452 -2.86 -21.76 -20.02
N TRP A 453 -4.04 -21.17 -19.88
CA TRP A 453 -5.21 -21.86 -19.36
C TRP A 453 -5.73 -22.92 -20.32
N ASN A 454 -5.58 -22.67 -21.62
CA ASN A 454 -5.87 -23.61 -22.69
C ASN A 454 -4.60 -23.82 -23.49
N LEU A 455 -4.33 -25.05 -23.93
CA LEU A 455 -3.30 -25.29 -24.94
C LEU A 455 -3.66 -24.47 -26.20
N PRO A 456 -2.76 -23.61 -26.69
CA PRO A 456 -3.00 -22.87 -27.92
C PRO A 456 -3.23 -23.83 -29.08
N SER A 457 -4.21 -23.53 -29.93
CA SER A 457 -4.56 -24.37 -31.08
C SER A 457 -3.57 -24.28 -32.25
N ASN A 458 -2.71 -23.24 -32.27
CA ASN A 458 -1.74 -23.00 -33.34
C ASN A 458 -0.39 -22.51 -32.74
N PRO A 459 0.77 -22.99 -33.24
CA PRO A 459 2.09 -22.46 -32.90
C PRO A 459 2.25 -20.94 -33.06
N ILE A 460 1.49 -20.30 -33.96
CA ILE A 460 1.54 -18.85 -34.16
C ILE A 460 1.05 -18.10 -32.91
N ASP A 461 0.02 -18.62 -32.21
CA ASP A 461 -0.52 -17.99 -31.01
C ASP A 461 0.49 -18.06 -29.85
N VAL A 462 1.27 -19.15 -29.78
CA VAL A 462 2.42 -19.28 -28.86
C VAL A 462 3.49 -18.24 -29.23
N GLY A 463 3.82 -18.12 -30.52
CA GLY A 463 4.82 -17.18 -31.00
C GLY A 463 4.46 -15.70 -30.79
N ARG A 464 3.19 -15.31 -30.90
CA ARG A 464 2.74 -13.92 -30.66
C ARG A 464 2.91 -13.52 -29.19
N ILE A 465 2.59 -14.42 -28.27
CA ILE A 465 2.75 -14.18 -26.83
C ILE A 465 4.23 -14.09 -26.45
N LEU A 466 5.07 -14.99 -26.96
CA LEU A 466 6.52 -14.96 -26.74
C LEU A 466 7.22 -13.75 -27.38
N ARG A 467 6.57 -13.03 -28.31
CA ARG A 467 7.08 -11.77 -28.88
C ARG A 467 6.58 -10.53 -28.14
N THR A 468 5.58 -10.68 -27.28
CA THR A 468 5.05 -9.61 -26.43
C THR A 468 5.89 -9.45 -25.16
N PHE A 469 6.73 -10.44 -24.87
CA PHE A 469 7.79 -10.44 -23.87
C PHE A 469 9.14 -10.54 -24.58
#